data_AF-A0A966Q1Y5-F1
#
_entry.id   AF-A0A966Q1Y5-F1
#
_cell.length_a   1.000
_cell.length_b   1.000
_cell.length_c   1.000
_cell.angle_alpha   90.00
_cell.angle_beta   90.00
_cell.angle_gamma   90.00
#
_symmetry.space_group_name_H-M   'P 1'
#
loop_
_entity.id
_entity.type
_entity.pdbx_description
1 polymer ?
#
loop_
_entity_poly.entity_id
_entity_poly.type
_entity_poly.pdbx_seq_one_letter_code
_entity_poly.pdbx_strand_id
1 'polypeptide(L)'
;MPKIVLVETVSTFRHMYAVEIKDEDPIEYALDDITAHVSFDVLGLQEFAQHHVDESIFSYREITEDEYLKMFDKENDYLKEWTAEQKKQFIHKPK
;
A
#
# COMPACT_ATOMS: atom_id res chain seq x y z
N MET A 1 -21.25 13.94 -19.90
CA MET A 1 -21.17 13.17 -18.64
C MET A 1 -19.73 13.28 -18.13
N PRO A 2 -19.50 13.46 -16.82
CA PRO A 2 -18.14 13.44 -16.27
C PRO A 2 -17.50 12.06 -16.50
N LYS A 3 -16.19 12.04 -16.76
CA LYS A 3 -15.41 10.82 -16.94
C LYS A 3 -14.79 10.44 -15.60
N ILE A 4 -14.71 9.14 -15.30
CA ILE A 4 -13.95 8.62 -14.16
C ILE A 4 -12.64 8.06 -14.70
N VAL A 5 -11.52 8.49 -14.15
CA VAL A 5 -10.20 7.92 -14.45
C VAL A 5 -9.74 7.19 -13.20
N LEU A 6 -9.59 5.88 -13.30
CA LEU A 6 -8.96 5.08 -12.26
C LEU A 6 -7.46 5.12 -12.47
N VAL A 7 -6.71 5.43 -11.40
CA VAL A 7 -5.25 5.48 -11.41
C VAL A 7 -4.75 4.47 -10.40
N GLU A 8 -3.88 3.56 -10.85
CA GLU A 8 -3.19 2.59 -10.01
C GLU A 8 -1.78 3.12 -9.79
N THR A 9 -1.36 3.18 -8.53
CA THR A 9 -0.06 3.72 -8.14
C THR A 9 0.70 2.71 -7.30
N VAL A 10 2.02 2.89 -7.24
CA VAL A 10 2.90 2.21 -6.31
C VAL A 10 3.47 3.25 -5.38
N SER A 11 3.16 3.10 -4.09
CA SER A 11 3.71 3.93 -3.03
C SER A 11 5.03 3.32 -2.56
N THR A 12 6.10 4.11 -2.59
CA THR A 12 7.45 3.67 -2.19
C THR A 12 7.83 4.30 -0.87
N PHE A 13 8.32 3.48 0.06
CA PHE A 13 8.75 3.93 1.38
C PHE A 13 10.20 3.56 1.64
N ARG A 14 10.91 4.42 2.36
CA ARG A 14 12.21 4.11 2.99
C ARG A 14 11.93 3.63 4.40
N HIS A 15 12.25 2.37 4.68
CA HIS A 15 12.20 1.81 6.03
C HIS A 15 13.60 1.79 6.65
N MET A 16 13.65 1.89 7.97
CA MET A 16 14.86 1.74 8.77
C MET A 16 14.59 0.69 9.85
N TYR A 17 15.58 -0.15 10.07
CA TYR A 17 15.59 -1.15 11.14
C TYR A 17 16.88 -1.00 11.92
N ALA A 18 16.81 -1.24 13.23
CA ALA A 18 17.98 -1.32 14.09
C ALA A 18 18.08 -2.77 14.56
N VAL A 19 19.22 -3.40 14.29
CA VAL A 19 19.49 -4.79 14.66
C VAL A 19 20.75 -4.81 15.51
N GLU A 20 20.64 -5.40 16.69
CA GLU A 20 21.77 -5.66 17.56
C GLU A 20 22.35 -7.04 17.21
N ILE A 21 23.67 -7.11 17.01
CA ILE A 21 24.41 -8.35 16.78
C ILE A 21 25.59 -8.41 17.76
N LYS A 22 26.12 -9.61 18.00
CA LYS A 22 27.33 -9.76 18.82
C LYS A 22 28.57 -9.33 18.04
N ASP A 23 29.64 -8.98 18.75
CA ASP A 23 30.90 -8.52 18.14
C ASP A 23 31.51 -9.58 17.19
N GLU A 24 31.33 -10.86 17.50
CA GLU A 24 31.80 -11.98 16.68
C GLU A 24 30.87 -12.37 15.52
N ASP A 25 29.64 -11.88 15.51
CA ASP A 25 28.65 -12.25 14.49
C ASP A 25 28.91 -11.45 13.20
N PRO A 26 28.77 -12.09 12.03
CA PRO A 26 28.85 -11.38 10.75
C PRO A 26 27.67 -10.42 10.58
N ILE A 27 27.94 -9.25 9.99
CA ILE A 27 26.94 -8.21 9.71
C ILE A 27 25.81 -8.76 8.81
N GLU A 28 26.13 -9.71 7.95
CA GLU A 28 25.21 -10.38 7.05
C GLU A 28 24.02 -11.00 7.78
N TYR A 29 24.16 -11.45 9.03
CA TYR A 29 23.02 -11.95 9.81
C TYR A 29 21.96 -10.86 10.03
N ALA A 30 22.38 -9.63 10.35
CA ALA A 30 21.44 -8.52 10.47
C ALA A 30 20.77 -8.18 9.13
N LEU A 31 21.48 -8.29 8.00
CA LEU A 31 20.93 -8.00 6.68
C LEU A 31 19.96 -9.10 6.20
N ASP A 32 20.29 -10.35 6.50
CA ASP A 32 19.49 -11.52 6.17
C ASP A 32 18.17 -11.53 6.96
N ASP A 33 18.19 -11.15 8.24
CA ASP A 33 16.97 -11.05 9.06
C ASP A 33 15.95 -10.06 8.46
N ILE A 34 16.43 -8.92 7.91
CA ILE A 34 15.58 -7.96 7.21
C ILE A 34 15.11 -8.52 5.86
N THR A 35 16.02 -9.07 5.06
CA THR A 35 15.75 -9.45 3.66
C THR A 35 14.89 -10.70 3.55
N ALA A 36 15.14 -11.70 4.40
CA ALA A 36 14.38 -12.94 4.45
C ALA A 36 12.98 -12.74 5.04
N HIS A 37 12.63 -11.51 5.46
CA HIS A 37 11.40 -11.18 6.14
C HIS A 37 11.12 -12.20 7.24
N VAL A 38 12.15 -12.53 8.04
CA VAL A 38 11.96 -13.46 9.16
C VAL A 38 10.95 -12.77 10.05
N SER A 39 9.72 -13.27 9.97
CA SER A 39 8.55 -12.39 9.96
C SER A 39 8.55 -11.45 11.16
N PHE A 40 8.11 -10.21 10.94
CA PHE A 40 7.90 -9.20 11.97
C PHE A 40 7.31 -9.79 13.27
N ASP A 41 6.46 -10.81 13.16
CA ASP A 41 5.82 -11.53 14.26
C ASP A 41 6.66 -12.67 14.91
N VAL A 42 7.63 -13.25 14.20
CA VAL A 42 8.44 -14.41 14.66
C VAL A 42 9.75 -13.98 15.33
N LEU A 43 10.40 -12.89 14.87
CA LEU A 43 11.58 -12.33 15.54
C LEU A 43 11.29 -11.07 16.37
N GLY A 44 10.07 -10.52 16.30
CA GLY A 44 9.75 -9.24 16.94
C GLY A 44 10.52 -8.06 16.33
N LEU A 45 10.98 -8.20 15.08
CA LEU A 45 11.65 -7.15 14.34
C LEU A 45 10.67 -5.99 14.13
N GLN A 46 10.99 -4.82 14.69
CA GLN A 46 10.17 -3.62 14.56
C GLN A 46 10.84 -2.58 13.67
N GLU A 47 10.02 -1.89 12.88
CA GLU A 47 10.50 -0.73 12.11
C GLU A 47 10.94 0.36 13.07
N PHE A 48 12.17 0.82 12.90
CA PHE A 48 12.70 1.95 13.67
C PHE A 48 12.14 3.28 13.14
N ALA A 49 12.05 3.41 11.82
CA ALA A 49 11.47 4.58 11.17
C ALA A 49 10.99 4.25 9.76
N GLN A 50 9.97 4.98 9.29
CA GLN A 50 9.44 4.90 7.94
C GLN A 50 9.27 6.31 7.36
N HIS A 51 9.56 6.47 6.07
CA HIS A 51 9.34 7.71 5.34
C HIS A 51 8.73 7.42 3.96
N HIS A 52 7.64 8.10 3.62
CA HIS A 52 7.06 8.06 2.27
C HIS A 52 7.98 8.79 1.29
N VAL A 53 8.47 8.09 0.27
CA VAL A 53 9.43 8.60 -0.70
C VAL A 53 8.72 9.13 -1.93
N ASP A 54 7.83 8.33 -2.52
CA ASP A 54 7.16 8.68 -3.77
C ASP A 54 5.87 7.88 -3.98
N GLU A 55 4.97 8.44 -4.80
CA GLU A 55 3.76 7.78 -5.29
C GLU A 55 3.84 7.74 -6.82
N SER A 56 4.27 6.60 -7.36
CA SER A 56 4.54 6.44 -8.78
C SER A 56 3.32 5.87 -9.51
N ILE A 57 2.87 6.51 -10.60
CA ILE A 57 1.77 6.00 -11.43
C ILE A 57 2.21 4.74 -12.17
N PHE A 58 1.53 3.63 -11.90
CA PHE A 58 1.75 2.35 -12.58
C PHE A 58 0.86 2.21 -13.81
N SER A 59 -0.43 2.53 -13.68
CA SER A 59 -1.39 2.45 -14.78
C SER A 59 -2.54 3.45 -14.58
N TYR A 60 -3.25 3.74 -15.68
CA TYR A 60 -4.51 4.46 -15.60
C TYR A 60 -5.46 4.01 -16.71
N ARG A 61 -6.77 4.15 -16.46
CA ARG A 61 -7.82 3.89 -17.47
C ARG A 61 -9.07 4.71 -17.20
N GLU A 62 -9.76 5.09 -18.28
CA GLU A 62 -11.11 5.65 -18.19
C GLU A 62 -12.10 4.51 -17.92
N ILE A 63 -13.01 4.72 -16.98
CA ILE A 63 -14.07 3.78 -16.63
C ILE A 63 -15.42 4.49 -16.55
N THR A 64 -16.47 3.71 -16.74
CA THR A 64 -17.86 4.11 -16.51
C THR A 64 -18.20 4.08 -15.02
N GLU A 65 -19.33 4.68 -14.66
CA GLU A 65 -19.85 4.63 -13.29
C GLU A 65 -20.22 3.21 -12.85
N ASP A 66 -20.81 2.41 -13.75
CA ASP A 66 -21.16 1.02 -13.47
C ASP A 66 -19.92 0.16 -13.22
N GLU A 67 -18.84 0.39 -13.98
CA GLU A 67 -17.55 -0.27 -13.76
C GLU A 67 -16.93 0.17 -12.44
N TYR A 68 -16.99 1.46 -12.10
CA TYR A 68 -16.53 1.97 -10.80
C TYR A 68 -17.23 1.27 -9.63
N LEU A 69 -18.57 1.16 -9.64
CA LEU A 69 -19.31 0.52 -8.56
C LEU A 69 -18.97 -0.97 -8.42
N LYS A 70 -18.88 -1.69 -9.55
CA LYS A 70 -18.47 -3.11 -9.54
C LYS A 70 -17.07 -3.30 -8.98
N MET A 71 -16.13 -2.43 -9.37
CA MET A 71 -14.76 -2.47 -8.87
C MET A 71 -14.69 -2.12 -7.38
N PHE A 72 -15.45 -1.12 -6.95
CA PHE A 72 -15.50 -0.72 -5.54
C PHE A 72 -15.91 -1.90 -4.65
N ASP A 73 -16.95 -2.63 -5.04
CA ASP A 73 -17.44 -3.80 -4.30
C ASP A 73 -16.44 -4.97 -4.32
N LYS A 74 -15.71 -5.13 -5.42
CA LYS A 74 -14.68 -6.17 -5.56
C LYS A 74 -13.46 -5.90 -4.67
N GLU A 75 -12.94 -4.67 -4.71
CA GLU A 75 -11.69 -4.31 -4.01
C GLU A 75 -11.94 -3.94 -2.53
N ASN A 76 -13.17 -3.55 -2.18
CA ASN A 76 -13.56 -3.13 -0.83
C ASN A 76 -14.77 -3.94 -0.32
N ASP A 77 -14.70 -5.28 -0.33
CA ASP A 77 -15.83 -6.16 0.05
C ASP A 77 -16.41 -5.83 1.44
N TYR A 78 -15.58 -5.32 2.37
CA TYR A 78 -16.03 -4.86 3.69
C TYR A 78 -17.00 -3.65 3.65
N LEU A 79 -17.14 -2.99 2.49
CA LEU A 79 -18.05 -1.87 2.24
C LEU A 79 -19.14 -2.19 1.20
N LYS A 80 -19.32 -3.46 0.80
CA LYS A 80 -20.26 -3.82 -0.27
C LYS A 80 -21.71 -3.34 -0.03
N GLU A 81 -22.13 -3.28 1.22
CA GLU A 81 -23.50 -2.90 1.63
C GLU A 81 -23.75 -1.38 1.55
N TRP A 82 -22.74 -0.57 1.24
CA TRP A 82 -22.90 0.88 1.09
C TRP A 82 -23.73 1.23 -0.15
N THR A 83 -24.48 2.32 -0.08
CA THR A 83 -25.23 2.82 -1.24
C THR A 83 -24.29 3.36 -2.32
N ALA A 84 -24.76 3.44 -3.57
CA ALA A 84 -23.98 3.98 -4.67
C ALA A 84 -23.50 5.41 -4.38
N GLU A 85 -24.32 6.23 -3.74
CA GLU A 85 -24.00 7.61 -3.35
C GLU A 85 -22.85 7.65 -2.34
N GLN A 86 -22.84 6.76 -1.35
CA GLN A 86 -21.76 6.66 -0.37
C GLN A 86 -20.45 6.23 -1.06
N LYS A 87 -20.50 5.22 -1.94
CA LYS A 87 -19.33 4.76 -2.71
C LYS A 87 -18.75 5.86 -3.60
N LYS A 88 -19.61 6.69 -4.21
CA LYS A 88 -19.19 7.82 -5.07
C LYS A 88 -18.52 8.97 -4.31
N GLN A 89 -18.58 9.02 -2.98
CA GLN A 89 -17.87 10.03 -2.19
C GLN A 89 -16.34 9.90 -2.29
N PHE A 90 -15.84 8.71 -2.67
CA PHE A 90 -14.41 8.47 -2.90
C PHE A 90 -13.91 9.00 -4.26
N ILE A 91 -14.80 9.46 -5.15
CA ILE A 91 -14.40 10.06 -6.41
C ILE A 91 -13.90 11.49 -6.13
N HIS A 92 -12.58 11.67 -6.19
CA HIS A 92 -11.97 12.98 -6.10
C HIS A 92 -12.35 13.86 -7.30
N LYS A 93 -12.64 15.14 -7.02
CA LYS A 93 -12.90 16.16 -8.04
C LYS A 93 -11.73 17.14 -8.05
N PRO A 94 -10.87 17.13 -9.06
CA PRO A 94 -9.75 18.06 -9.14
C PRO A 94 -10.26 19.50 -9.21
N LYS A 95 -9.45 20.44 -8.69
CA LYS A 95 -9.73 21.88 -8.74
C LYS A 95 -9.46 22.47 -10.11
#